data_AF-A0AA39CVM8-F1
#
_entry.id   AF-A0AA39CVM8-F1
#
_cell.length_a   1.000
_cell.length_b   1.000
_cell.length_c   1.000
_cell.angle_alpha   90.00
_cell.angle_beta   90.00
_cell.angle_gamma   90.00
#
_symmetry.space_group_name_H-M   'P 1'
#
loop_
_entity.id
_entity.type
_entity.pdbx_description
1 polymer ?
#
loop_
_entity_poly.entity_id
_entity_poly.type
_entity_poly.pdbx_seq_one_letter_code
_entity_poly.pdbx_strand_id
1 'polypeptide(L)'
;MANQNQNQNQGSNRGFASMDEDKQREIAAKGGRAAHESGNAHEFSSEEAREAGRKGGEAVSQDRQHMADIGREGGQSRGGNQGQQEQQQRGGGNRGGQQR
;
A
#
# COMPACT_ATOMS: atom_id res chain seq x y z
N MET A 1 -6.70 -65.63 -8.98
CA MET A 1 -5.70 -64.58 -8.70
C MET A 1 -6.32 -63.24 -9.07
N ALA A 2 -6.77 -62.47 -8.08
CA ALA A 2 -7.37 -61.16 -8.30
C ALA A 2 -6.26 -60.12 -8.46
N ASN A 3 -6.11 -59.56 -9.66
CA ASN A 3 -5.17 -58.48 -9.93
C ASN A 3 -5.83 -57.16 -9.50
N GLN A 4 -5.58 -56.77 -8.25
CA GLN A 4 -5.95 -55.46 -7.72
C GLN A 4 -5.11 -54.40 -8.44
N ASN A 5 -5.67 -53.83 -9.50
CA ASN A 5 -5.19 -52.59 -10.09
C ASN A 5 -5.45 -51.46 -9.08
N GLN A 6 -4.51 -51.29 -8.15
CA GLN A 6 -4.41 -50.15 -7.25
C GLN A 6 -4.12 -48.92 -8.11
N ASN A 7 -5.19 -48.40 -8.73
CA ASN A 7 -5.24 -47.06 -9.29
C ASN A 7 -5.09 -46.11 -8.09
N GLN A 8 -3.84 -45.79 -7.78
CA GLN A 8 -3.45 -44.81 -6.80
C GLN A 8 -4.13 -43.51 -7.19
N ASN A 9 -5.22 -43.24 -6.48
CA ASN A 9 -5.91 -41.96 -6.39
C ASN A 9 -4.97 -40.94 -5.73
N GLN A 10 -3.85 -40.64 -6.38
CA GLN A 10 -3.02 -39.49 -6.12
C GLN A 10 -3.48 -38.46 -7.12
N GLY A 11 -4.45 -37.63 -6.71
CA GLY A 11 -4.77 -36.40 -7.42
C GLY A 11 -3.47 -35.68 -7.68
N SER A 12 -2.99 -35.78 -8.91
CA SER A 12 -1.69 -35.28 -9.31
C SER A 12 -1.61 -33.80 -8.92
N ASN A 13 -0.58 -33.39 -8.18
CA ASN A 13 -0.25 -31.99 -7.85
C ASN A 13 0.01 -31.18 -9.15
N ARG A 14 -1.03 -31.03 -9.96
CA ARG A 14 -1.04 -30.41 -11.27
C ARG A 14 -2.12 -29.34 -11.23
N GLY A 15 -1.75 -28.17 -11.70
CA GLY A 15 -2.62 -27.01 -11.71
C GLY A 15 -1.97 -25.83 -11.01
N PHE A 16 -2.53 -24.66 -11.25
CA PHE A 16 -2.02 -23.40 -10.73
C PHE A 16 -2.06 -23.37 -9.20
N ALA A 17 -3.14 -23.86 -8.59
CA ALA A 17 -3.35 -23.86 -7.14
C ALA A 17 -2.43 -24.83 -6.37
N SER A 18 -1.87 -25.84 -7.05
CA SER A 18 -0.97 -26.83 -6.43
C SER A 18 0.52 -26.47 -6.58
N MET A 19 0.85 -25.31 -7.15
CA MET A 19 2.23 -24.81 -7.25
C MET A 19 2.66 -24.09 -5.97
N ASP A 20 3.96 -23.88 -5.78
CA ASP A 20 4.49 -23.03 -4.71
C ASP A 20 4.00 -21.58 -4.84
N GLU A 21 3.76 -20.90 -3.73
CA GLU A 21 3.17 -19.55 -3.69
C GLU A 21 3.98 -18.51 -4.48
N ASP A 22 5.31 -18.57 -4.36
CA ASP A 22 6.20 -17.67 -5.10
C ASP A 22 6.04 -17.83 -6.62
N LYS A 23 5.92 -19.09 -7.06
CA LYS A 23 5.73 -19.43 -8.47
C LYS A 23 4.34 -19.01 -8.96
N GLN A 24 3.31 -19.19 -8.14
CA GLN A 24 1.96 -18.70 -8.44
C GLN A 24 1.95 -17.17 -8.60
N ARG A 25 2.57 -16.45 -7.67
CA ARG A 25 2.68 -14.99 -7.72
C ARG A 25 3.43 -14.53 -8.95
N GLU A 26 4.55 -15.17 -9.29
CA GLU A 26 5.32 -14.84 -10.48
C GLU A 26 4.51 -15.03 -11.76
N ILE A 27 3.81 -16.16 -11.89
CA ILE A 27 2.98 -16.47 -13.06
C ILE A 27 1.78 -15.50 -13.12
N ALA A 28 1.12 -15.21 -12.00
CA ALA A 28 0.03 -14.22 -11.93
C ALA A 28 0.52 -12.83 -12.35
N ALA A 29 1.68 -12.40 -11.85
CA ALA A 29 2.28 -11.12 -12.23
C ALA A 29 2.65 -11.07 -13.72
N LYS A 30 3.21 -12.15 -14.27
CA LYS A 30 3.49 -12.27 -15.71
C LYS A 30 2.21 -12.22 -16.54
N GLY A 31 1.16 -12.94 -16.13
CA GLY A 31 -0.14 -12.94 -16.80
C GLY A 31 -0.80 -11.56 -16.82
N GLY A 32 -0.77 -10.83 -15.69
CA GLY A 32 -1.30 -9.48 -15.60
C GLY A 32 -0.55 -8.48 -16.50
N ARG A 33 0.79 -8.54 -16.52
CA ARG A 33 1.59 -7.70 -17.42
C ARG A 33 1.33 -8.02 -18.89
N ALA A 34 1.31 -9.30 -19.25
CA ALA A 34 1.04 -9.73 -20.61
C ALA A 34 -0.36 -9.33 -21.09
N ALA A 35 -1.38 -9.38 -20.22
CA ALA A 35 -2.74 -8.95 -20.55
C ALA A 35 -2.80 -7.44 -20.84
N HIS A 36 -2.07 -6.62 -20.07
CA HIS A 36 -1.93 -5.19 -20.35
C HIS A 36 -1.14 -4.93 -21.63
N GLU A 37 0.02 -5.58 -21.82
CA GLU A 37 0.85 -5.42 -23.01
C GLU A 37 0.14 -5.85 -24.31
N SER A 38 -0.70 -6.88 -24.23
CA SER A 38 -1.49 -7.38 -25.38
C SER A 38 -2.79 -6.62 -25.64
N GLY A 39 -3.12 -5.60 -24.83
CA GLY A 39 -4.35 -4.80 -24.98
C GLY A 39 -5.64 -5.56 -24.67
N ASN A 40 -5.54 -6.75 -24.06
CA ASN A 40 -6.70 -7.57 -23.68
C ASN A 40 -7.23 -7.22 -22.28
N ALA A 41 -6.44 -6.46 -21.51
CA ALA A 41 -6.85 -5.87 -20.24
C ALA A 41 -7.55 -4.53 -20.43
N HIS A 42 -8.40 -4.16 -19.46
CA HIS A 42 -9.00 -2.83 -19.39
C HIS A 42 -7.92 -1.78 -19.11
N GLU A 43 -7.83 -0.77 -19.97
CA GLU A 43 -6.97 0.39 -19.75
C GLU A 43 -7.74 1.46 -18.99
N PHE A 44 -7.30 1.73 -17.76
CA PHE A 44 -7.88 2.81 -16.98
C PHE A 44 -7.47 4.15 -17.58
N SER A 45 -8.46 4.94 -17.99
CA SER A 45 -8.22 6.34 -18.34
C SER A 45 -7.90 7.16 -17.09
N SER A 46 -7.20 8.28 -17.27
CA SER A 46 -6.95 9.23 -16.17
C SER A 46 -8.24 9.76 -15.53
N GLU A 47 -9.32 9.87 -16.32
CA GLU A 47 -10.63 10.28 -15.84
C GLU A 47 -11.26 9.21 -14.95
N GLU A 48 -11.21 7.95 -15.37
CA GLU A 48 -11.73 6.81 -14.61
C GLU A 48 -10.96 6.60 -13.30
N ALA A 49 -9.62 6.73 -13.33
CA ALA A 49 -8.81 6.69 -12.12
C ALA A 49 -9.21 7.80 -11.13
N ARG A 50 -9.54 8.99 -11.64
CA ARG A 50 -9.97 10.14 -10.83
C ARG A 50 -11.36 9.91 -10.23
N GLU A 51 -12.29 9.35 -10.99
CA GLU A 51 -13.62 9.00 -10.52
C GLU A 51 -13.57 7.89 -9.46
N ALA A 52 -12.77 6.84 -9.70
CA ALA A 52 -12.54 5.78 -8.73
C ALA A 52 -11.92 6.32 -7.44
N GLY A 53 -10.92 7.20 -7.54
CA GLY A 53 -10.33 7.89 -6.39
C GLY A 53 -11.34 8.75 -5.63
N ARG A 54 -12.17 9.51 -6.34
CA ARG A 54 -13.26 10.31 -5.75
C ARG A 54 -14.23 9.43 -4.98
N LYS A 55 -14.75 8.37 -5.61
CA LYS A 55 -15.70 7.43 -4.99
C LYS A 55 -15.11 6.72 -3.77
N GLY A 56 -13.83 6.32 -3.86
CA GLY A 56 -13.11 5.75 -2.72
C GLY A 56 -13.02 6.75 -1.57
N GLY A 57 -12.62 7.99 -1.86
CA GLY A 57 -12.54 9.07 -0.88
C GLY A 57 -13.89 9.42 -0.24
N GLU A 58 -14.96 9.46 -1.02
CA GLU A 58 -16.33 9.64 -0.53
C GLU A 58 -16.75 8.52 0.42
N ALA A 59 -16.37 7.27 0.13
CA ALA A 59 -16.69 6.14 1.00
C ALA A 59 -15.94 6.21 2.34
N VAL A 60 -14.64 6.50 2.35
CA VAL A 60 -13.87 6.59 3.59
C VAL A 60 -14.13 7.86 4.39
N SER A 61 -14.53 8.96 3.74
CA SER A 61 -14.75 10.26 4.42
C SER A 61 -16.03 10.34 5.26
N GLN A 62 -16.88 9.32 5.23
CA GLN A 62 -18.07 9.25 6.08
C GLN A 62 -17.72 9.17 7.57
N ASP A 63 -16.59 8.55 7.92
CA ASP A 63 -16.09 8.52 9.29
C ASP A 63 -15.17 9.71 9.58
N ARG A 64 -15.76 10.73 10.22
CA ARG A 64 -15.04 11.95 10.60
C ARG A 64 -13.96 11.69 11.66
N GLN A 65 -14.16 10.73 12.57
CA GLN A 65 -13.19 10.43 13.63
C GLN A 65 -11.96 9.77 13.01
N HIS A 66 -12.17 8.76 12.17
CA HIS A 66 -11.10 8.11 11.41
C HIS A 66 -10.30 9.10 10.55
N MET A 67 -10.97 10.01 9.84
CA MET A 67 -10.31 11.04 9.04
C MET A 67 -9.48 12.02 9.89
N ALA A 68 -9.97 12.38 11.08
CA ALA A 68 -9.23 13.24 11.99
C ALA A 68 -7.95 12.57 12.51
N ASP A 69 -8.01 11.27 12.80
CA ASP A 69 -6.86 10.49 13.27
C ASP A 69 -5.79 10.35 12.18
N ILE A 70 -6.18 10.00 10.95
CA ILE A 70 -5.27 9.98 9.79
C ILE A 70 -4.64 11.36 9.56
N GLY A 71 -5.45 12.42 9.59
CA GLY A 71 -4.97 13.79 9.40
C GLY A 71 -3.95 14.21 10.48
N ARG A 72 -4.21 13.82 11.74
CA ARG A 72 -3.29 14.06 12.86
C ARG A 72 -1.98 13.31 12.69
N GLU A 73 -2.02 12.02 12.34
CA GLU A 73 -0.84 11.19 12.11
C GLU A 73 0.00 11.70 10.94
N GLY A 74 -0.65 12.06 9.83
CA GLY A 74 0.01 12.66 8.66
C GLY A 74 0.64 14.03 8.98
N GLY A 75 -0.04 14.84 9.79
CA GLY A 75 0.48 16.12 10.28
C GLY A 75 1.69 15.95 11.21
N GLN A 76 1.66 14.98 12.11
CA GLN A 76 2.77 14.66 13.01
C GLN A 76 3.99 14.15 12.25
N SER A 77 3.78 13.30 11.24
CA SER A 77 4.84 12.73 10.39
C SER A 77 5.56 13.81 9.56
N ARG A 78 4.84 14.87 9.16
CA ARG A 78 5.41 16.00 8.40
C ARG A 78 5.96 17.12 9.30
N GLY A 79 5.32 17.37 10.45
CA GLY A 79 5.69 18.43 11.39
C GLY A 79 6.84 18.06 12.35
N GLY A 80 7.09 16.77 12.59
CA GLY A 80 8.18 16.31 13.46
C GLY A 80 9.58 16.72 12.98
N ASN A 81 9.76 16.97 11.68
CA ASN A 81 11.03 17.41 11.10
C ASN A 81 11.19 18.94 11.03
N GLN A 82 10.11 19.70 11.24
CA GLN A 82 10.12 21.18 11.16
C GLN A 82 10.08 21.84 12.54
N GLY A 83 9.46 21.20 13.55
CA GLY A 83 9.38 21.74 14.91
C GLY A 83 10.68 21.71 15.73
N GLN A 84 11.71 20.99 15.29
CA GLN A 84 12.99 20.90 16.02
C GLN A 84 14.00 22.03 15.66
N GLN A 85 13.79 22.76 14.56
CA GLN A 85 14.72 23.83 14.15
C GLN A 85 14.37 25.22 14.72
N GLU A 86 13.14 25.44 15.19
CA GLU A 86 12.69 26.77 15.63
C GLU A 86 12.84 27.04 17.15
N GLN A 87 13.19 26.01 17.94
CA GLN A 87 13.32 26.16 19.39
C GLN A 87 14.76 26.45 19.87
N GLN A 88 15.76 26.48 18.97
CA GLN A 88 17.16 26.76 19.31
C GLN A 88 17.58 28.25 19.18
N GLN A 89 16.70 29.15 18.73
CA GLN A 89 17.05 30.56 18.48
C GLN A 89 16.43 31.59 19.44
N ARG A 90 15.67 31.16 20.46
CA ARG A 90 15.04 32.07 21.43
C ARG A 90 15.40 31.80 22.90
N GLY A 91 16.59 31.26 23.14
CA GLY A 91 17.12 30.97 24.47
C GLY A 91 18.46 31.65 24.76
N GLY A 92 18.59 32.95 24.44
CA GLY A 92 19.82 33.72 24.63
C GLY A 92 19.60 35.09 25.28
N GLY A 93 18.64 35.20 26.19
CA GLY A 93 18.41 36.41 26.97
C GLY A 93 19.01 36.30 28.37
N ASN A 94 20.27 36.68 28.57
CA ASN A 94 20.75 37.01 29.91
C ASN A 94 21.88 38.07 29.92
N ARG A 95 21.48 39.26 30.40
CA ARG A 95 22.22 40.18 31.29
C ARG A 95 23.73 40.41 31.03
N GLY A 96 24.04 41.63 30.62
CA GLY A 96 25.35 42.25 30.82
C GLY A 96 25.17 43.74 31.04
N GLY A 97 24.96 44.16 32.29
CA GLY A 97 25.11 45.57 32.66
C GLY A 97 26.58 45.95 32.52
N GLN A 98 26.85 47.06 31.84
CA GLN A 98 28.17 47.68 31.84
C GLN A 98 28.03 49.18 32.05
N GLN A 99 28.67 49.59 33.15
CA GLN A 99 28.97 50.94 33.58
C GLN A 99 29.52 51.77 32.41
N ARG A 100 29.08 53.03 32.28
CA ARG A 100 29.89 54.23 32.55
C ARG A 100 28.97 55.41 32.85
#